data_AF-A0A8J8A987-F1
#
_entry.id   AF-A0A8J8A987-F1
#
_cell.length_a   1.000
_cell.length_b   1.000
_cell.length_c   1.000
_cell.angle_alpha   90.00
_cell.angle_beta   90.00
_cell.angle_gamma   90.00
#
_symmetry.space_group_name_H-M   'P 1'
#
loop_
_entity.id
_entity.type
_entity.pdbx_description
1 polymer ?
#
loop_
_entity_poly.entity_id
_entity_poly.type
_entity_poly.pdbx_seq_one_letter_code
_entity_poly.pdbx_strand_id
1 'polypeptide(L)'
;MEKNRKIRIPYEISFRGKVLFLVLLFGIAIFFIVYYPLISHQVNPFDVAAPKGQIVLAQNFTFGSVNYTNAIAMTSQNNILVLKGNDNMGDTLTMKMVTPDWCIDLWVWGGSTSGWQLKYNCSREIQISQYAFRRVPTHEAREILYWYLESGYIIVLHETGPVQNYELVNFTVTYGETTGNGFLKVALGKS
;
A
#
# COMPACT_ATOMS: atom_id res chain seq x y z
N MET A 1 -33.39 24.25 -62.67
CA MET A 1 -33.92 23.44 -61.56
C MET A 1 -33.28 22.07 -61.61
N GLU A 2 -32.27 21.86 -60.78
CA GLU A 2 -31.46 20.64 -60.73
C GLU A 2 -32.26 19.51 -60.07
N LYS A 3 -32.62 18.51 -60.86
CA LYS A 3 -33.50 17.41 -60.43
C LYS A 3 -32.66 16.45 -59.58
N ASN A 4 -32.81 16.58 -58.27
CA ASN A 4 -32.23 15.72 -57.23
C ASN A 4 -32.46 14.23 -57.57
N ARG A 5 -31.47 13.57 -58.17
CA ARG A 5 -31.48 12.12 -58.40
C ARG A 5 -31.33 11.45 -57.04
N LYS A 6 -32.43 10.94 -56.49
CA LYS A 6 -32.38 10.00 -55.35
C LYS A 6 -31.62 8.76 -55.81
N ILE A 7 -30.35 8.67 -55.44
CA ILE A 7 -29.52 7.48 -55.62
C ILE A 7 -30.21 6.35 -54.84
N ARG A 8 -30.90 5.45 -55.55
CA ARG A 8 -31.44 4.22 -54.95
C ARG A 8 -30.27 3.28 -54.72
N ILE A 9 -29.80 3.23 -53.49
CA ILE A 9 -28.78 2.27 -53.08
C ILE A 9 -29.37 0.86 -53.28
N PRO A 10 -28.72 -0.02 -54.06
CA PRO A 10 -29.17 -1.40 -54.24
C PRO A 10 -29.37 -2.07 -52.89
N TYR A 11 -30.44 -2.87 -52.76
CA TYR A 11 -30.83 -3.53 -51.51
C TYR A 11 -29.66 -4.31 -50.88
N GLU A 12 -28.85 -4.98 -51.70
CA GLU A 12 -27.67 -5.73 -51.26
C GLU A 12 -26.58 -4.83 -50.65
N ILE A 13 -26.39 -3.62 -51.17
CA ILE A 13 -25.41 -2.65 -50.65
C ILE A 13 -25.90 -2.06 -49.32
N SER A 14 -27.20 -1.75 -49.23
CA SER A 14 -27.84 -1.30 -47.98
C SER A 14 -27.81 -2.37 -46.90
N PHE A 15 -28.07 -3.63 -47.27
CA PHE A 15 -28.03 -4.77 -46.36
C PHE A 15 -26.61 -5.04 -45.84
N ARG A 16 -25.61 -5.11 -46.73
CA ARG A 16 -24.19 -5.29 -46.34
C ARG A 16 -23.70 -4.15 -45.44
N GLY A 17 -24.09 -2.92 -45.74
CA GLY A 17 -23.77 -1.76 -44.89
C GLY A 17 -24.36 -1.85 -43.49
N LYS A 18 -25.63 -2.28 -43.37
CA LYS A 18 -26.29 -2.49 -42.06
C LYS A 18 -25.65 -3.61 -41.26
N VAL A 19 -25.29 -4.72 -41.92
CA VAL A 19 -24.61 -5.86 -41.27
C VAL A 19 -23.22 -5.44 -40.77
N LEU A 20 -22.42 -4.75 -41.59
CA LEU A 20 -21.12 -4.22 -41.18
C LEU A 20 -21.23 -3.26 -40.01
N PHE A 21 -22.23 -2.38 -40.01
CA PHE A 21 -22.48 -1.45 -38.92
C PHE A 21 -22.86 -2.18 -37.61
N LEU A 22 -23.71 -3.20 -37.69
CA LEU A 22 -24.06 -4.05 -36.55
C LEU A 22 -22.84 -4.79 -36.00
N VAL A 23 -22.03 -5.41 -36.88
CA VAL A 23 -20.81 -6.12 -36.49
C VAL A 23 -19.82 -5.16 -35.82
N LEU A 24 -19.66 -3.94 -36.34
CA LEU A 24 -18.80 -2.92 -35.74
C LEU A 24 -19.29 -2.52 -34.34
N LEU A 25 -20.59 -2.27 -34.17
CA LEU A 25 -21.19 -1.93 -32.88
C LEU A 25 -21.00 -3.03 -31.84
N PHE A 26 -21.26 -4.29 -32.22
CA PHE A 26 -21.04 -5.43 -31.35
C PHE A 26 -19.55 -5.62 -31.03
N GLY A 27 -18.66 -5.42 -32.00
CA GLY A 27 -17.22 -5.47 -31.77
C GLY A 27 -16.74 -4.42 -30.77
N ILE A 28 -17.21 -3.18 -30.89
CA ILE A 28 -16.90 -2.10 -29.94
C ILE A 28 -17.48 -2.42 -28.56
N ALA A 29 -18.72 -2.88 -28.47
CA ALA A 29 -19.35 -3.23 -27.20
C ALA A 29 -18.59 -4.36 -26.48
N ILE A 30 -18.21 -5.42 -27.18
CA ILE A 30 -17.41 -6.51 -26.62
C ILE A 30 -16.03 -5.99 -26.18
N PHE A 31 -15.41 -5.11 -26.98
CA PHE A 31 -14.14 -4.49 -26.60
C PHE A 31 -14.25 -3.71 -25.29
N PHE A 32 -15.28 -2.87 -25.13
CA PHE A 32 -15.50 -2.09 -23.91
C PHE A 32 -15.89 -2.94 -22.68
N ILE A 33 -16.58 -4.06 -22.87
CA ILE A 33 -17.00 -4.92 -21.75
C ILE A 33 -15.86 -5.84 -21.30
N VAL A 34 -15.08 -6.38 -22.23
CA VAL A 34 -14.11 -7.44 -21.93
C VAL A 34 -12.69 -6.90 -21.87
N TYR A 35 -12.26 -6.13 -22.86
CA TYR A 35 -10.86 -5.74 -23.03
C TYR A 35 -10.53 -4.42 -22.35
N TYR A 36 -11.45 -3.45 -22.39
CA TYR A 36 -11.23 -2.15 -21.76
C TYR A 36 -11.00 -2.26 -20.25
N PRO A 37 -11.73 -3.08 -19.46
CA PRO A 37 -11.43 -3.24 -18.03
C PRO A 37 -10.06 -3.90 -17.79
N LEU A 38 -9.64 -4.84 -18.65
CA LEU A 38 -8.35 -5.50 -18.54
C LEU A 38 -7.17 -4.57 -18.87
N ILE A 39 -7.33 -3.68 -19.86
CA ILE A 39 -6.28 -2.75 -20.30
C ILE A 39 -6.26 -1.47 -19.45
N SER A 40 -7.43 -1.01 -18.99
CA SER A 40 -7.56 0.21 -18.17
C SER A 40 -7.39 -0.01 -16.68
N HIS A 41 -7.27 -1.26 -16.21
CA HIS A 41 -6.86 -1.56 -14.83
C HIS A 41 -5.38 -1.21 -14.61
N GLN A 42 -5.05 0.07 -14.57
CA GLN A 42 -3.88 0.58 -13.86
C GLN A 42 -4.17 0.56 -12.36
N VAL A 43 -4.29 -0.63 -11.79
CA VAL A 43 -4.21 -0.78 -10.34
C VAL A 43 -2.74 -0.97 -10.04
N ASN A 44 -2.07 0.10 -9.62
CA ASN A 44 -0.92 -0.08 -8.76
C ASN A 44 -1.45 -0.04 -7.33
N PRO A 45 -1.95 -1.18 -6.80
CA PRO A 45 -2.65 -1.19 -5.55
C PRO A 45 -1.69 -0.79 -4.44
N PHE A 46 -2.23 -0.09 -3.46
CA PHE A 46 -1.56 0.13 -2.20
C PHE A 46 -0.96 -1.19 -1.67
N ASP A 47 0.33 -1.21 -1.35
CA ASP A 47 1.00 -2.36 -0.74
C ASP A 47 2.18 -1.90 0.12
N VAL A 48 2.65 -2.79 0.98
CA VAL A 48 3.94 -2.61 1.68
C VAL A 48 5.04 -2.81 0.64
N ALA A 49 5.90 -1.82 0.41
CA ALA A 49 7.06 -1.97 -0.47
C ALA A 49 8.24 -2.63 0.27
N ALA A 50 8.43 -2.26 1.54
CA ALA A 50 9.40 -2.85 2.45
C ALA A 50 8.82 -2.88 3.87
N PRO A 51 9.13 -3.92 4.67
CA PRO A 51 10.02 -5.04 4.37
C PRO A 51 9.28 -6.19 3.66
N LYS A 52 9.99 -6.86 2.73
CA LYS A 52 9.54 -8.04 1.97
C LYS A 52 10.56 -9.19 2.13
N GLY A 53 10.76 -9.63 3.37
CA GLY A 53 11.70 -10.69 3.72
C GLY A 53 13.09 -10.19 4.08
N GLN A 54 13.25 -8.88 4.26
CA GLN A 54 14.49 -8.28 4.74
C GLN A 54 14.84 -8.85 6.12
N ILE A 55 16.13 -9.14 6.31
CA ILE A 55 16.67 -9.50 7.62
C ILE A 55 16.93 -8.20 8.38
N VAL A 56 16.29 -8.05 9.54
CA VAL A 56 16.36 -6.85 10.36
C VAL A 56 16.94 -7.22 11.72
N LEU A 57 17.96 -6.46 12.14
CA LEU A 57 18.63 -6.66 13.41
C LEU A 57 17.73 -6.17 14.56
N ALA A 58 17.39 -7.09 15.47
CA ALA A 58 16.78 -6.77 16.75
C ALA A 58 17.84 -6.24 17.72
N GLN A 59 17.49 -5.19 18.47
CA GLN A 59 18.40 -4.51 19.39
C GLN A 59 17.74 -4.23 20.74
N ASN A 60 18.58 -4.15 21.77
CA ASN A 60 18.17 -3.67 23.08
C ASN A 60 18.31 -2.15 23.10
N PHE A 61 17.25 -1.46 23.47
CA PHE A 61 17.28 0.00 23.61
C PHE A 61 16.20 0.47 24.58
N THR A 62 16.40 1.66 25.12
CA THR A 62 15.40 2.34 25.95
C THR A 62 14.87 3.52 25.17
N PHE A 63 13.54 3.68 25.17
CA PHE A 63 12.90 4.84 24.56
C PHE A 63 11.79 5.38 25.45
N GLY A 64 11.88 6.66 25.80
CA GLY A 64 11.02 7.26 26.80
C GLY A 64 11.11 6.51 28.14
N SER A 65 9.98 5.98 28.60
CA SER A 65 9.87 5.20 29.83
C SER A 65 9.88 3.67 29.62
N VAL A 66 10.12 3.19 28.39
CA VAL A 66 10.02 1.76 28.04
C VAL A 66 11.39 1.20 27.67
N ASN A 67 11.70 0.04 28.24
CA ASN A 67 12.90 -0.74 27.92
C ASN A 67 12.53 -1.86 26.96
N TYR A 68 13.10 -1.83 25.77
CA TYR A 68 12.91 -2.85 24.75
C TYR A 68 14.09 -3.83 24.74
N THR A 69 13.77 -5.12 24.68
CA THR A 69 14.74 -6.20 24.55
C THR A 69 14.51 -6.89 23.21
N ASN A 70 15.56 -7.02 22.40
CA ASN A 70 15.52 -7.62 21.07
C ASN A 70 14.37 -7.10 20.19
N ALA A 71 14.12 -5.78 20.22
CA ALA A 71 13.03 -5.18 19.46
C ALA A 71 13.54 -4.56 18.16
N ILE A 72 12.61 -4.30 17.25
CA ILE A 72 12.85 -3.65 15.96
C ILE A 72 12.17 -2.29 15.98
N ALA A 73 12.96 -1.23 15.95
CA ALA A 73 12.45 0.12 15.74
C ALA A 73 12.41 0.44 14.24
N MET A 74 11.24 0.78 13.70
CA MET A 74 11.07 1.34 12.37
C MET A 74 11.00 2.86 12.49
N THR A 75 11.91 3.55 11.82
CA THR A 75 12.06 5.01 11.89
C THR A 75 12.26 5.59 10.49
N SER A 76 12.06 6.91 10.37
CA SER A 76 12.40 7.67 9.15
C SER A 76 13.86 7.53 8.70
N GLN A 77 14.77 7.18 9.61
CA GLN A 77 16.20 7.10 9.32
C GLN A 77 16.58 5.74 8.72
N ASN A 78 15.97 4.66 9.20
CA ASN A 78 16.30 3.31 8.74
C ASN A 78 15.42 2.81 7.59
N ASN A 79 14.28 3.46 7.34
CA ASN A 79 13.37 3.16 6.24
C ASN A 79 13.03 1.67 6.10
N ILE A 80 12.93 0.96 7.25
CA ILE A 80 12.55 -0.46 7.26
C ILE A 80 11.12 -0.61 6.72
N LEU A 81 10.23 0.30 7.09
CA LEU A 81 8.87 0.38 6.58
C LEU A 81 8.79 1.41 5.45
N VAL A 82 8.46 0.92 4.26
CA VAL A 82 8.14 1.75 3.10
C VAL A 82 6.85 1.22 2.51
N LEU A 83 5.86 2.08 2.29
CA LEU A 83 4.63 1.71 1.57
C LEU A 83 4.71 2.23 0.14
N LYS A 84 3.90 1.67 -0.75
CA LYS A 84 3.71 2.19 -2.10
C LYS A 84 2.23 2.35 -2.38
N GLY A 85 1.86 3.41 -3.09
CA GLY A 85 0.49 3.66 -3.47
C GLY A 85 0.32 5.05 -4.07
N ASN A 86 -0.64 5.18 -4.97
CA ASN A 86 -0.99 6.43 -5.64
C ASN A 86 -2.19 7.10 -4.96
N ASP A 87 -3.20 6.29 -4.65
CA ASP A 87 -4.53 6.79 -4.38
C ASP A 87 -4.64 7.41 -2.99
N ASN A 88 -5.49 8.42 -2.86
CA ASN A 88 -5.97 8.92 -1.58
C ASN A 88 -7.22 8.11 -1.20
N MET A 89 -7.04 7.00 -0.49
CA MET A 89 -8.11 6.06 -0.12
C MET A 89 -8.67 6.30 1.29
N GLY A 90 -8.26 7.37 1.98
CA GLY A 90 -8.71 7.71 3.33
C GLY A 90 -7.67 8.50 4.14
N ASP A 91 -7.98 8.79 5.40
CA ASP A 91 -7.11 9.59 6.28
C ASP A 91 -6.23 8.75 7.22
N THR A 92 -6.56 7.47 7.37
CA THR A 92 -5.91 6.56 8.32
C THR A 92 -5.51 5.25 7.65
N LEU A 93 -4.38 4.72 8.11
CA LEU A 93 -3.86 3.40 7.78
C LEU A 93 -3.95 2.55 9.04
N THR A 94 -4.37 1.31 8.87
CA THR A 94 -4.42 0.33 9.95
C THR A 94 -3.27 -0.65 9.77
N MET A 95 -2.35 -0.70 10.72
CA MET A 95 -1.28 -1.71 10.75
C MET A 95 -1.67 -2.79 11.74
N LYS A 96 -1.62 -4.06 11.32
CA LYS A 96 -2.03 -5.21 12.12
C LYS A 96 -0.94 -6.27 12.16
N MET A 97 -0.61 -6.73 13.36
CA MET A 97 0.34 -7.80 13.61
C MET A 97 -0.32 -9.16 13.42
N VAL A 98 0.22 -9.94 12.49
CA VAL A 98 -0.29 -11.28 12.16
C VAL A 98 0.44 -12.34 12.97
N THR A 99 1.77 -12.24 13.11
CA THR A 99 2.54 -13.19 13.91
C THR A 99 2.04 -13.20 15.36
N PRO A 100 1.78 -14.38 15.96
CA PRO A 100 1.43 -14.49 17.38
C PRO A 100 2.51 -13.91 18.28
N ASP A 101 2.14 -13.49 19.49
CA ASP A 101 3.06 -13.02 20.56
C ASP A 101 3.89 -11.76 20.27
N TRP A 102 3.90 -11.31 19.00
CA TRP A 102 4.39 -10.01 18.56
C TRP A 102 3.35 -8.91 18.74
N CYS A 103 3.86 -7.74 19.08
CA CYS A 103 3.15 -6.54 19.45
C CYS A 103 3.70 -5.33 18.70
N ILE A 104 2.86 -4.32 18.55
CA ILE A 104 3.22 -3.03 17.95
C ILE A 104 3.07 -1.93 19.00
N ASP A 105 4.13 -1.17 19.20
CA ASP A 105 4.11 0.10 19.91
C ASP A 105 4.22 1.25 18.90
N LEU A 106 3.45 2.31 19.13
CA LEU A 106 3.51 3.53 18.32
C LEU A 106 3.88 4.71 19.21
N TRP A 107 5.03 5.30 18.93
CA TRP A 107 5.45 6.56 19.51
C TRP A 107 5.20 7.69 18.53
N VAL A 108 4.60 8.76 19.02
CA VAL A 108 4.33 9.98 18.24
C VAL A 108 4.97 11.16 18.95
N TRP A 109 5.69 11.98 18.18
CA TRP A 109 6.21 13.26 18.65
C TRP A 109 5.12 14.31 18.56
N GLY A 110 4.76 14.91 19.70
CA GLY A 110 3.77 15.99 19.76
C GLY A 110 2.76 15.81 20.88
N GLY A 111 1.83 16.76 20.98
CA GLY A 111 0.83 16.86 22.06
C GLY A 111 1.14 18.00 23.04
N SER A 112 0.36 18.07 24.13
CA SER A 112 0.46 19.13 25.15
C SER A 112 1.82 19.19 25.87
N THR A 113 2.59 18.11 25.83
CA THR A 113 3.87 17.99 26.55
C THR A 113 5.11 18.25 25.69
N SER A 114 4.95 18.54 24.39
CA SER A 114 6.07 18.78 23.45
C SER A 114 7.18 17.73 23.52
N GLY A 115 6.81 16.44 23.51
CA GLY A 115 7.75 15.32 23.57
C GLY A 115 7.20 14.03 22.93
N TRP A 116 7.96 12.95 23.06
CA TRP A 116 7.53 11.61 22.62
C TRP A 116 6.44 11.07 23.53
N GLN A 117 5.32 10.63 22.93
CA GLN A 117 4.21 10.01 23.63
C GLN A 117 3.94 8.61 23.07
N LEU A 118 3.80 7.63 23.97
CA LEU A 118 3.39 6.27 23.62
C LEU A 118 1.88 6.27 23.38
N LYS A 119 1.47 6.22 22.11
CA LYS A 119 0.05 6.25 21.73
C LYS A 119 -0.59 4.86 21.81
N TYR A 120 0.15 3.83 21.42
CA TYR A 120 -0.26 2.43 21.50
C TYR A 120 0.83 1.62 22.18
N ASN A 121 0.46 0.78 23.14
CA ASN A 121 1.36 -0.10 23.89
C ASN A 121 0.91 -1.55 23.69
N CYS A 122 1.84 -2.41 23.29
CA CYS A 122 1.68 -3.82 22.96
C CYS A 122 0.37 -4.12 22.21
N SER A 123 0.11 -3.34 21.15
CA SER A 123 -1.14 -3.45 20.41
C SER A 123 -0.96 -4.35 19.21
N ARG A 124 -1.93 -5.24 18.96
CA ARG A 124 -1.94 -6.07 17.74
C ARG A 124 -2.43 -5.32 16.51
N GLU A 125 -3.10 -4.19 16.72
CA GLU A 125 -3.65 -3.36 15.67
C GLU A 125 -3.52 -1.90 16.09
N ILE A 126 -2.97 -1.07 15.21
CA ILE A 126 -2.79 0.37 15.44
C ILE A 126 -3.30 1.17 14.26
N GLN A 127 -3.81 2.37 14.54
CA GLN A 127 -4.22 3.33 13.51
C GLN A 127 -3.19 4.45 13.42
N ILE A 128 -2.65 4.62 12.22
CA ILE A 128 -1.63 5.62 11.87
C ILE A 128 -2.24 6.57 10.85
N SER A 129 -2.00 7.87 11.00
CA SER A 129 -2.48 8.84 10.01
C SER A 129 -1.70 8.72 8.69
N GLN A 130 -2.34 8.99 7.56
CA GLN A 130 -1.64 9.12 6.28
C GLN A 130 -0.54 10.19 6.30
N TYR A 131 -0.71 11.22 7.13
CA TYR A 131 0.27 12.29 7.31
C TYR A 131 1.51 11.86 8.13
N ALA A 132 1.51 10.64 8.68
CA ALA A 132 2.71 10.05 9.26
C ALA A 132 3.72 9.59 8.20
N PHE A 133 3.38 9.69 6.91
CA PHE A 133 4.23 9.25 5.82
C PHE A 133 4.49 10.37 4.81
N ARG A 134 5.77 10.56 4.48
CA ARG A 134 6.23 11.40 3.39
C ARG A 134 6.09 10.66 2.08
N ARG A 135 5.35 11.24 1.13
CA ARG A 135 5.18 10.66 -0.22
C ARG A 135 6.24 11.20 -1.17
N VAL A 136 7.01 10.29 -1.78
CA VAL A 136 8.05 10.62 -2.76
C VAL A 136 7.70 9.96 -4.09
N PRO A 137 7.64 10.71 -5.19
CA PRO A 137 7.32 10.16 -6.51
C PRO A 137 8.48 9.34 -7.06
N THR A 138 8.15 8.25 -7.77
CA THR A 138 9.13 7.50 -8.55
C THR A 138 9.45 8.24 -9.86
N HIS A 139 10.73 8.27 -10.23
CA HIS A 139 11.22 9.08 -11.35
C HIS A 139 10.70 8.64 -12.73
N GLU A 140 10.30 7.37 -12.88
CA GLU A 140 9.98 6.78 -14.19
C GLU A 140 8.49 6.81 -14.54
N ALA A 141 7.61 6.80 -13.53
CA ALA A 141 6.16 6.87 -13.73
C ALA A 141 5.54 7.51 -12.50
N ARG A 142 5.27 8.82 -12.53
CA ARG A 142 4.61 9.64 -11.46
C ARG A 142 3.28 9.07 -10.92
N GLU A 143 2.89 7.90 -11.40
CA GLU A 143 1.79 7.04 -11.01
C GLU A 143 2.03 6.28 -9.70
N ILE A 144 3.27 6.18 -9.19
CA ILE A 144 3.56 5.45 -7.93
C ILE A 144 4.33 6.34 -6.97
N LEU A 145 3.79 6.54 -5.78
CA LEU A 145 4.46 7.21 -4.67
C LEU A 145 4.98 6.16 -3.68
N TYR A 146 6.22 6.32 -3.23
CA TYR A 146 6.74 5.63 -2.05
C TYR A 146 6.49 6.47 -0.80
N TRP A 147 6.01 5.82 0.24
CA TRP A 147 5.56 6.45 1.47
C TRP A 147 6.55 6.05 2.56
N TYR A 148 7.34 7.02 3.01
CA TYR A 148 8.36 6.85 4.03
C TYR A 148 7.86 7.39 5.35
N LEU A 149 8.09 6.67 6.45
CA LEU A 149 7.70 7.15 7.78
C LEU A 149 8.36 8.50 8.09
N GLU A 150 7.60 9.46 8.60
CA GLU A 150 8.08 10.78 8.99
C GLU A 150 8.83 10.74 10.33
N SER A 151 9.71 11.72 10.58
CA SER A 151 10.56 11.75 11.77
C SER A 151 9.80 11.91 13.10
N GLY A 152 8.55 12.32 13.06
CA GLY A 152 7.67 12.43 14.24
C GLY A 152 7.03 11.10 14.67
N TYR A 153 7.38 9.98 14.04
CA TYR A 153 6.77 8.67 14.32
C TYR A 153 7.84 7.60 14.46
N ILE A 154 7.66 6.72 15.45
CA ILE A 154 8.45 5.51 15.63
C ILE A 154 7.50 4.36 15.87
N ILE A 155 7.64 3.30 15.07
CA ILE A 155 6.90 2.06 15.25
C ILE A 155 7.88 1.05 15.80
N VAL A 156 7.60 0.46 16.95
CA VAL A 156 8.44 -0.59 17.53
C VAL A 156 7.70 -1.91 17.45
N LEU A 157 8.35 -2.90 16.83
CA LEU A 157 7.91 -4.29 16.87
C LEU A 157 8.69 -5.00 17.95
N HIS A 158 7.98 -5.62 18.89
CA HIS A 158 8.57 -6.41 19.96
C HIS A 158 7.70 -7.61 20.28
N GLU A 159 8.30 -8.61 20.89
CA GLU A 159 7.61 -9.82 21.31
C GLU A 159 7.41 -9.80 22.83
N THR A 160 6.29 -10.35 23.30
CA THR A 160 6.04 -10.53 24.73
C THR A 160 6.92 -11.63 25.35
N GLY A 161 7.40 -12.55 24.53
CA GLY A 161 8.30 -13.64 24.89
C GLY A 161 9.74 -13.46 24.38
N PRO A 162 10.56 -14.53 24.44
CA PRO A 162 11.93 -14.50 23.93
C PRO A 162 11.96 -14.61 22.40
N VAL A 163 12.46 -13.55 21.76
CA VAL A 163 12.69 -13.48 20.30
C VAL A 163 13.62 -14.59 19.82
N GLN A 164 13.20 -15.31 18.78
CA GLN A 164 14.02 -16.33 18.15
C GLN A 164 14.83 -15.78 16.97
N ASN A 165 16.06 -16.27 16.80
CA ASN A 165 16.89 -15.87 15.68
C ASN A 165 16.34 -16.41 14.35
N TYR A 166 16.24 -15.54 13.34
CA TYR A 166 15.61 -15.76 12.04
C TYR A 166 14.11 -16.05 12.04
N GLU A 167 13.41 -15.69 13.12
CA GLU A 167 11.95 -15.77 13.17
C GLU A 167 11.30 -14.85 12.12
N LEU A 168 10.19 -15.31 11.55
CA LEU A 168 9.42 -14.57 10.56
C LEU A 168 8.31 -13.73 11.21
N VAL A 169 8.43 -12.41 11.12
CA VAL A 169 7.43 -11.47 11.62
C VAL A 169 6.61 -10.95 10.46
N ASN A 170 5.30 -11.19 10.51
CA ASN A 170 4.34 -10.82 9.48
C ASN A 170 3.36 -9.78 10.04
N PHE A 171 3.10 -8.78 9.23
CA PHE A 171 2.09 -7.77 9.51
C PHE A 171 1.39 -7.35 8.23
N THR A 172 0.21 -6.77 8.37
CA THR A 172 -0.52 -6.17 7.26
C THR A 172 -0.67 -4.69 7.48
N VAL A 173 -0.76 -3.95 6.38
CA VAL A 173 -1.14 -2.53 6.41
C VAL A 173 -2.35 -2.38 5.51
N THR A 174 -3.44 -1.84 6.04
CA THR A 174 -4.69 -1.61 5.31
C THR A 174 -4.88 -0.11 5.14
N TYR A 175 -5.22 0.31 3.93
CA TYR A 175 -5.53 1.69 3.59
C TYR A 175 -6.75 1.72 2.65
N GLY A 176 -7.82 2.36 3.10
CA GLY A 176 -9.14 2.21 2.47
C GLY A 176 -9.58 0.74 2.47
N GLU A 177 -9.89 0.22 1.29
CA GLU A 177 -10.31 -1.18 1.08
C GLU A 177 -9.14 -2.10 0.70
N THR A 178 -7.93 -1.56 0.55
CA THR A 178 -6.76 -2.31 0.08
C THR A 178 -5.86 -2.72 1.24
N THR A 179 -5.38 -3.96 1.24
CA THR A 179 -4.47 -4.48 2.27
C THR A 179 -3.17 -4.97 1.65
N GLY A 180 -2.05 -4.40 2.10
CA GLY A 180 -0.69 -4.79 1.77
C GLY A 180 -0.08 -5.70 2.85
N ASN A 181 0.84 -6.56 2.43
CA ASN A 181 1.50 -7.53 3.31
C ASN A 181 2.97 -7.18 3.51
N GLY A 182 3.39 -6.99 4.75
CA GLY A 182 4.78 -6.79 5.15
C GLY A 182 5.31 -8.01 5.90
N PHE A 183 6.56 -8.38 5.65
CA PHE A 183 7.22 -9.44 6.39
C PHE A 183 8.71 -9.20 6.51
N LEU A 184 9.30 -9.60 7.62
CA LEU A 184 10.74 -9.49 7.90
C LEU A 184 11.23 -10.72 8.65
N LYS A 185 12.54 -10.98 8.57
CA LYS A 185 13.21 -11.96 9.41
C LYS A 185 13.98 -11.23 10.50
N VAL A 186 13.83 -11.65 11.74
CA VAL A 186 14.55 -11.04 12.86
C VAL A 186 15.93 -11.66 12.97
N ALA A 187 16.98 -10.86 13.03
CA ALA A 187 18.31 -11.34 13.39
C ALA A 187 18.66 -10.85 14.80
N LEU A 188 19.13 -11.74 15.65
CA LEU A 188 19.71 -11.36 16.93
C LEU A 188 21.17 -11.00 16.72
N GLY A 189 21.61 -9.86 17.29
CA GLY A 189 23.02 -9.51 17.31
C GLY A 189 23.83 -10.56 18.08
N LYS A 190 25.10 -10.74 17.71
CA LYS A 190 26.02 -11.51 18.58
C LYS A 190 26.14 -10.76 19.90
N SER A 191 25.85 -11.45 21.01
CA SER A 191 26.07 -10.94 22.37
C SER A 191 27.55 -10.70 22.64
#